data_AF-A0A429JTL1-F1
#
_entry.id   AF-A0A429JTL1-F1
#
_cell.length_a   1.000
_cell.length_b   1.000
_cell.length_c   1.000
_cell.angle_alpha   90.00
_cell.angle_beta   90.00
_cell.angle_gamma   90.00
#
_symmetry.space_group_name_H-M   'P 1'
#
loop_
_entity.id
_entity.type
_entity.pdbx_description
1 polymer ?
#
loop_
_entity_poly.entity_id
_entity_poly.type
_entity_poly.pdbx_seq_one_letter_code
_entity_poly.pdbx_strand_id
1 'polypeptide(L)'
;FHAEYLASKLKNKAVGIKIALMDNHVVVGVGNIYATESLFNVGIHPAQPAGDLSMQQIEKLVVEIKRILKSAIDLGGSTLRDYSNAMGENGYFQQTLLAYGRAGEMCVNCETTLENLKLGQRASVFCPQCQPLKKLRKP
;
A
#
# COMPACT_ATOMS: atom_id res chain seq x y z
N PHE A 1 13.98 6.60 6.85
CA PHE A 1 13.27 5.79 5.82
C PHE A 1 13.70 6.24 4.43
N HIS A 2 14.47 5.41 3.72
CA HIS A 2 14.99 5.65 2.36
C HIS A 2 15.05 4.31 1.57
N ALA A 3 15.35 4.36 0.27
CA ALA A 3 15.23 3.22 -0.63
C ALA A 3 16.20 2.07 -0.29
N GLU A 4 17.47 2.37 -0.02
CA GLU A 4 18.49 1.37 0.32
C GLU A 4 18.15 0.65 1.62
N TYR A 5 17.64 1.39 2.62
CA TYR A 5 17.15 0.81 3.86
C TYR A 5 15.99 -0.17 3.59
N LEU A 6 14.99 0.25 2.81
CA LEU A 6 13.84 -0.60 2.52
C LEU A 6 14.29 -1.85 1.73
N ALA A 7 15.13 -1.69 0.71
CA ALA A 7 15.69 -2.80 -0.05
C ALA A 7 16.43 -3.81 0.86
N SER A 8 17.24 -3.33 1.80
CA SER A 8 17.93 -4.21 2.76
C SER A 8 16.96 -5.00 3.64
N LYS A 9 15.83 -4.39 4.04
CA LYS A 9 14.80 -5.03 4.87
C LYS A 9 13.92 -6.00 4.10
N LEU A 10 13.71 -5.78 2.80
CA LEU A 10 12.91 -6.64 1.93
C LEU A 10 13.71 -7.81 1.36
N LYS A 11 15.04 -7.72 1.36
CA LYS A 11 15.94 -8.78 0.86
C LYS A 11 15.55 -10.14 1.44
N ASN A 12 15.42 -11.14 0.57
CA ASN A 12 15.05 -12.52 0.89
C ASN A 12 13.64 -12.72 1.53
N LYS A 13 12.80 -11.69 1.63
CA LYS A 13 11.43 -11.85 2.13
C LYS A 13 10.53 -12.40 1.02
N ALA A 14 10.10 -13.65 1.18
CA ALA A 14 9.14 -14.30 0.29
C ALA A 14 7.68 -13.88 0.54
N VAL A 15 7.41 -13.20 1.66
CA VAL A 15 6.07 -12.68 1.97
C VAL A 15 5.68 -11.56 0.99
N GLY A 16 4.38 -11.41 0.74
CA GLY A 16 3.87 -10.31 -0.09
C GLY A 16 4.31 -8.94 0.44
N ILE A 17 4.64 -8.02 -0.46
CA ILE A 17 5.14 -6.68 -0.14
C ILE A 17 4.20 -5.93 0.81
N LYS A 18 2.89 -6.10 0.66
CA LYS A 18 1.92 -5.48 1.57
C LYS A 18 2.10 -5.95 3.01
N ILE A 19 2.33 -7.25 3.22
CA ILE A 19 2.59 -7.80 4.56
C ILE A 19 3.90 -7.22 5.11
N ALA A 20 4.94 -7.16 4.29
CA ALA A 20 6.24 -6.63 4.70
C ALA A 20 6.18 -5.15 5.10
N LEU A 21 5.40 -4.32 4.40
CA LEU A 21 5.22 -2.91 4.74
C LEU A 21 4.45 -2.70 6.04
N MET A 22 3.58 -3.63 6.41
CA MET A 22 2.76 -3.55 7.62
C MET A 22 3.47 -4.13 8.86
N ASP A 23 4.68 -4.67 8.69
CA ASP A 23 5.55 -5.10 9.78
C ASP A 23 6.30 -3.89 10.35
N ASN A 24 6.03 -3.55 11.61
CA ASN A 24 6.65 -2.42 12.30
C ASN A 24 8.19 -2.54 12.41
N HIS A 25 8.78 -3.73 12.26
CA HIS A 25 10.23 -3.90 12.20
C HIS A 25 10.84 -3.48 10.85
N VAL A 26 10.00 -3.33 9.81
CA VAL A 26 10.39 -2.83 8.48
C VAL A 26 10.16 -1.32 8.43
N VAL A 27 8.92 -0.88 8.67
CA VAL A 27 8.55 0.54 8.70
C VAL A 27 7.38 0.74 9.64
N VAL A 28 7.47 1.75 10.51
CA VAL A 28 6.40 2.11 11.46
C VAL A 28 5.40 3.06 10.80
N GLY A 29 4.14 3.00 11.23
CA GLY A 29 3.08 3.93 10.78
C GLY A 29 2.43 3.55 9.45
N VAL A 30 2.91 2.53 8.74
CA VAL A 30 2.30 2.06 7.49
C VAL A 30 1.24 0.97 7.78
N GLY A 31 0.02 1.41 8.04
CA GLY A 31 -1.14 0.56 8.24
C GLY A 31 -1.76 0.00 6.94
N ASN A 32 -2.90 -0.69 7.07
CA ASN A 32 -3.57 -1.37 5.95
C ASN A 32 -3.92 -0.40 4.80
N ILE A 33 -4.44 0.77 5.15
CA ILE A 33 -4.85 1.80 4.19
C ILE A 33 -3.64 2.33 3.44
N TYR A 34 -2.66 2.85 4.17
CA TYR A 34 -1.48 3.46 3.56
C TYR A 34 -0.69 2.47 2.71
N ALA A 35 -0.58 1.20 3.14
CA ALA A 35 0.05 0.16 2.34
C ALA A 35 -0.71 -0.09 1.03
N THR A 36 -2.05 -0.24 1.08
CA THR A 36 -2.89 -0.44 -0.10
C THR A 36 -2.79 0.73 -1.08
N GLU A 37 -2.96 1.96 -0.60
CA GLU A 37 -2.90 3.17 -1.42
C GLU A 37 -1.51 3.36 -2.03
N SER A 38 -0.44 3.14 -1.25
CA SER A 38 0.93 3.28 -1.74
C SER A 38 1.22 2.31 -2.87
N LEU A 39 0.82 1.05 -2.71
CA LEU A 39 1.02 0.00 -3.71
C LEU A 39 0.17 0.23 -4.96
N PHE A 40 -1.06 0.74 -4.80
CA PHE A 40 -1.94 1.11 -5.91
C PHE A 40 -1.31 2.21 -6.76
N ASN A 41 -0.83 3.29 -6.13
CA ASN A 41 -0.26 4.44 -6.85
C ASN A 41 1.01 4.13 -7.63
N VAL A 42 1.81 3.16 -7.17
CA VAL A 42 3.02 2.74 -7.90
C VAL A 42 2.83 1.49 -8.77
N GLY A 43 1.60 0.95 -8.86
CA GLY A 43 1.31 -0.19 -9.75
C GLY A 43 1.96 -1.51 -9.32
N ILE A 44 2.11 -1.76 -8.01
CA ILE A 44 2.72 -2.99 -7.48
C ILE A 44 1.63 -3.90 -6.89
N HIS A 45 1.59 -5.17 -7.31
CA HIS A 45 0.65 -6.16 -6.77
C HIS A 45 0.91 -6.39 -5.27
N PRO A 46 -0.12 -6.36 -4.40
CA PRO A 46 0.08 -6.47 -2.94
C PRO A 46 0.70 -7.79 -2.48
N ALA A 47 0.43 -8.87 -3.22
CA ALA A 47 1.03 -10.19 -2.99
C ALA A 47 2.37 -10.44 -3.69
N GLN A 48 2.94 -9.46 -4.42
CA GLN A 48 4.27 -9.62 -5.00
C GLN A 48 5.27 -9.90 -3.86
N PRO A 49 6.10 -10.96 -3.93
CA PRO A 49 7.11 -11.20 -2.90
C PRO A 49 7.97 -9.95 -2.69
N ALA A 50 8.16 -9.56 -1.44
CA ALA A 50 8.88 -8.35 -1.07
C ALA A 50 10.32 -8.33 -1.62
N GLY A 51 11.01 -9.47 -1.56
CA GLY A 51 12.37 -9.63 -2.06
C GLY A 51 12.49 -9.57 -3.58
N ASP A 52 11.37 -9.61 -4.30
CA ASP A 52 11.34 -9.62 -5.76
C ASP A 52 11.23 -8.21 -6.38
N LEU A 53 11.06 -7.17 -5.56
CA LEU A 53 10.95 -5.81 -6.06
C LEU A 53 12.31 -5.29 -6.56
N SER A 54 12.31 -4.66 -7.73
CA SER A 54 13.50 -3.99 -8.24
C SER A 54 13.80 -2.72 -7.43
N MET A 55 15.05 -2.26 -7.45
CA MET A 55 15.45 -1.03 -6.76
C MET A 55 14.61 0.18 -7.21
N GLN A 56 14.31 0.29 -8.51
CA GLN A 56 13.45 1.34 -9.06
C GLN A 56 12.01 1.28 -8.51
N GLN A 57 11.46 0.08 -8.31
CA GLN A 57 10.14 -0.07 -7.68
C GLN A 57 10.19 0.36 -6.20
N ILE A 58 11.26 0.03 -5.49
CA ILE A 58 11.46 0.39 -4.08
C ILE A 58 11.60 1.90 -3.92
N GLU A 59 12.37 2.58 -4.78
CA GLU A 59 12.51 4.03 -4.78
C GLU A 59 11.16 4.73 -4.94
N LYS A 60 10.38 4.34 -5.95
CA LYS A 60 9.03 4.87 -6.18
C LYS A 60 8.13 4.63 -4.97
N LEU A 61 8.18 3.43 -4.40
CA LEU A 61 7.38 3.05 -3.24
C LEU A 61 7.73 3.87 -1.99
N VAL A 62 9.01 4.14 -1.73
CA VAL A 62 9.44 4.97 -0.60
C VAL A 62 8.95 6.41 -0.73
N VAL A 63 9.07 6.99 -1.92
CA VAL A 63 8.56 8.34 -2.21
C VAL A 63 7.04 8.39 -1.98
N GLU A 64 6.33 7.38 -2.49
CA GLU A 64 4.88 7.33 -2.42
C GLU A 64 4.36 7.12 -0.99
N ILE A 65 4.99 6.23 -0.21
CA ILE A 65 4.65 6.05 1.21
C ILE A 65 4.81 7.37 1.98
N LYS A 66 5.91 8.09 1.75
CA LYS A 66 6.12 9.40 2.40
C LYS A 66 5.05 10.41 1.98
N ARG A 67 4.68 10.43 0.70
CA ARG A 67 3.64 11.30 0.16
C ARG A 67 2.30 11.03 0.83
N ILE A 68 1.86 9.77 0.88
CA ILE A 68 0.59 9.38 1.49
C ILE A 68 0.57 9.67 3.00
N LEU A 69 1.64 9.32 3.73
CA LEU A 69 1.69 9.61 5.17
C LEU A 69 1.68 11.11 5.45
N LYS A 70 2.39 11.91 4.63
CA LYS A 70 2.34 13.37 4.74
C LYS A 70 0.94 13.90 4.45
N SER A 71 0.31 13.48 3.35
CA SER A 71 -1.08 13.87 3.04
C SER A 71 -2.06 13.46 4.13
N ALA A 72 -1.87 12.30 4.75
CA ALA A 72 -2.68 11.87 5.88
C ALA A 72 -2.48 12.80 7.08
N ILE A 73 -1.25 13.18 7.43
CA ILE A 73 -0.97 14.14 8.51
C ILE A 73 -1.59 15.51 8.22
N ASP A 74 -1.37 16.04 7.01
CA ASP A 74 -1.86 17.36 6.58
C ASP A 74 -3.40 17.44 6.60
N LEU A 75 -4.09 16.31 6.36
CA LEU A 75 -5.56 16.20 6.38
C LEU A 75 -6.12 15.77 7.75
N GLY A 76 -5.33 15.82 8.83
CA GLY A 76 -5.78 15.53 10.20
C GLY A 76 -5.77 14.04 10.59
N GLY A 77 -5.02 13.21 9.86
CA GLY A 77 -4.91 11.75 10.01
C GLY A 77 -5.92 10.97 9.17
N SER A 78 -5.79 9.64 9.15
CA SER A 78 -6.90 8.77 8.73
C SER A 78 -7.72 8.40 9.96
N THR A 79 -8.65 9.27 10.34
CA THR A 79 -9.72 8.97 11.29
C THR A 79 -10.56 7.85 10.66
N LEU A 80 -10.26 6.58 10.96
CA LEU A 80 -10.94 5.41 10.38
C LEU A 80 -11.58 4.59 11.50
N ARG A 81 -12.92 4.68 11.56
CA ARG A 81 -13.93 3.95 12.35
C ARG A 81 -13.72 3.74 13.87
N ASP A 82 -12.50 3.57 14.36
CA ASP A 82 -12.21 3.34 15.78
C ASP A 82 -11.33 4.44 16.42
N TYR A 83 -10.84 5.39 15.63
CA TYR A 83 -10.16 6.57 16.15
C TYR A 83 -10.86 7.79 15.61
N SER A 84 -11.77 8.35 16.41
CA SER A 84 -12.19 9.74 16.33
C SER A 84 -10.98 10.62 16.65
N ASN A 85 -10.76 11.71 15.92
CA ASN A 85 -9.96 12.80 16.46
C ASN A 85 -10.68 13.35 17.70
N ALA A 86 -9.99 14.12 18.56
CA ALA A 86 -10.56 14.61 19.82
C ALA A 86 -11.88 15.43 19.67
N MET A 87 -12.29 15.74 18.44
CA MET A 87 -13.50 16.48 18.07
C MET A 87 -14.57 15.66 17.32
N GLY A 88 -14.34 14.36 17.03
CA GLY A 88 -15.38 13.47 16.47
C GLY A 88 -15.60 13.53 14.96
N GLU A 89 -14.70 14.15 14.19
CA GLU A 89 -14.85 14.35 12.73
C GLU A 89 -14.16 13.25 11.92
N ASN A 90 -14.84 12.73 10.89
CA ASN A 90 -14.24 11.80 9.93
C ASN A 90 -13.16 12.53 9.10
N GLY A 91 -11.93 12.02 9.10
CA GLY A 91 -10.81 12.67 8.41
C GLY A 91 -11.02 12.70 6.90
N TYR A 92 -10.74 13.84 6.29
CA TYR A 92 -10.89 14.09 4.85
C TYR A 92 -10.07 13.14 3.97
N PHE A 93 -9.03 12.49 4.52
CA PHE A 93 -8.24 11.49 3.80
C PHE A 93 -9.09 10.34 3.24
N GLN A 94 -10.20 9.95 3.89
CA GLN A 94 -11.07 8.89 3.39
C GLN A 94 -11.66 9.20 2.00
N GLN A 95 -11.88 10.48 1.68
CA GLN A 95 -12.41 10.91 0.38
C GLN A 95 -11.37 10.81 -0.74
N THR A 96 -10.09 10.61 -0.39
CA THR A 96 -8.98 10.53 -1.36
C THR A 96 -8.56 9.11 -1.70
N LEU A 97 -9.22 8.10 -1.12
CA LEU A 97 -8.83 6.70 -1.26
C LEU A 97 -9.13 6.17 -2.67
N LEU A 98 -8.11 5.60 -3.31
CA LEU A 98 -8.18 5.13 -4.69
C LEU A 98 -8.46 3.63 -4.77
N ALA A 99 -8.07 2.84 -3.76
CA ALA A 99 -8.30 1.39 -3.75
C ALA A 99 -8.88 0.89 -2.42
N TYR A 100 -8.42 1.39 -1.28
CA TYR A 100 -8.84 0.88 0.02
C TYR A 100 -10.36 1.00 0.22
N GLY A 101 -11.01 -0.12 0.54
CA GLY A 101 -12.46 -0.17 0.76
C GLY A 101 -13.31 -0.18 -0.52
N ARG A 102 -12.69 -0.10 -1.70
CA ARG A 102 -13.35 0.05 -3.01
C ARG A 102 -13.42 -1.26 -3.80
N ALA A 103 -13.41 -2.41 -3.11
CA ALA A 103 -13.51 -3.71 -3.77
C ALA A 103 -14.84 -3.82 -4.53
N GLY A 104 -14.79 -4.26 -5.79
CA GLY A 104 -15.96 -4.31 -6.67
C GLY A 104 -16.28 -3.00 -7.39
N GLU A 105 -15.60 -1.90 -7.09
CA GLU A 105 -15.70 -0.66 -7.85
C GLU A 105 -14.75 -0.64 -9.05
N MET A 106 -14.95 0.31 -9.97
CA MET A 106 -14.09 0.51 -11.14
C MET A 106 -12.78 1.20 -10.74
N CYS A 107 -11.65 0.67 -11.24
CA CYS A 107 -10.35 1.29 -11.09
C CYS A 107 -10.32 2.70 -11.71
N VAL A 108 -9.82 3.69 -10.97
CA VAL A 108 -9.75 5.09 -11.44
C VAL A 108 -8.78 5.29 -12.61
N ASN A 109 -7.87 4.35 -12.85
CA ASN A 109 -6.84 4.47 -13.89
C ASN A 109 -7.21 3.74 -15.19
N CYS A 110 -7.96 2.64 -15.10
CA CYS A 110 -8.17 1.73 -16.24
C CYS A 110 -9.56 1.11 -16.30
N GLU A 111 -10.48 1.52 -15.41
CA GLU A 111 -11.86 1.04 -15.34
C GLU A 111 -12.03 -0.46 -15.08
N THR A 112 -10.96 -1.25 -14.93
CA THR A 112 -11.09 -2.65 -14.53
C THR A 112 -11.61 -2.74 -13.10
N THR A 113 -12.55 -3.64 -12.83
CA THR A 113 -13.09 -3.87 -11.49
C THR A 113 -11.97 -4.20 -10.50
N LEU A 114 -11.96 -3.49 -9.37
CA LEU A 114 -11.01 -3.70 -8.29
C LEU A 114 -11.31 -5.03 -7.59
N GLU A 115 -10.27 -5.84 -7.44
CA GLU A 115 -10.32 -7.12 -6.75
C GLU A 115 -9.88 -6.97 -5.30
N ASN A 116 -10.26 -7.93 -4.47
CA ASN A 116 -9.83 -8.00 -3.08
C ASN A 116 -9.30 -9.38 -2.76
N LEU A 117 -8.15 -9.43 -2.11
CA LEU A 117 -7.57 -10.65 -1.56
C LEU A 117 -7.20 -10.46 -0.09
N LYS A 118 -7.13 -11.56 0.66
CA LYS A 118 -6.78 -11.53 2.09
C LYS A 118 -5.30 -11.86 2.28
N LEU A 119 -4.52 -10.90 2.79
CA LEU A 119 -3.11 -11.11 3.18
C LEU A 119 -2.97 -10.91 4.68
N GLY A 120 -2.46 -11.92 5.39
CA GLY A 120 -2.27 -11.84 6.84
C GLY A 120 -3.56 -11.48 7.58
N GLN A 121 -4.70 -12.07 7.18
CA GLN A 121 -6.04 -11.78 7.68
C GLN A 121 -6.58 -10.36 7.38
N ARG A 122 -5.89 -9.55 6.58
CA ARG A 122 -6.33 -8.18 6.23
C ARG A 122 -6.68 -8.06 4.75
N ALA A 123 -7.78 -7.36 4.48
CA ALA A 123 -8.26 -7.09 3.12
C ALA A 123 -7.23 -6.26 2.34
N SER A 124 -7.00 -6.62 1.07
CA SER A 124 -6.03 -6.03 0.17
C SER A 124 -6.72 -5.78 -1.16
N VAL A 125 -7.26 -4.57 -1.33
CA VAL A 125 -7.86 -4.17 -2.60
C VAL A 125 -6.75 -3.75 -3.57
N PHE A 126 -6.87 -4.17 -4.83
CA PHE A 126 -5.93 -3.87 -5.88
C PHE A 126 -6.61 -3.93 -7.25
N CYS A 127 -6.00 -3.34 -8.27
CA CYS A 127 -6.44 -3.49 -9.65
C CYS A 127 -5.66 -4.62 -10.34
N PRO A 128 -6.31 -5.67 -10.86
CA PRO A 128 -5.61 -6.78 -11.51
C PRO A 128 -4.90 -6.36 -12.80
N GLN A 129 -5.38 -5.30 -13.47
CA GLN A 129 -4.77 -4.75 -14.69
C GLN A 129 -3.60 -3.82 -14.38
N CYS A 130 -3.77 -2.84 -13.48
CA CYS A 130 -2.72 -1.86 -13.15
C CYS A 130 -1.62 -2.43 -12.25
N GLN A 131 -1.94 -3.44 -11.44
CA GLN A 131 -1.03 -4.05 -10.49
C GLN A 131 -0.92 -5.56 -10.78
N PRO A 132 -0.47 -6.00 -11.96
CA PRO A 132 -0.39 -7.42 -12.27
C PRO A 132 0.66 -8.11 -11.40
N LEU A 133 0.37 -9.32 -10.93
CA LEU A 133 1.36 -10.14 -10.22
C LEU A 133 2.45 -10.59 -11.21
N LYS A 134 3.69 -10.17 -10.99
CA LYS A 134 4.80 -10.50 -11.88
C LYS A 134 5.48 -11.76 -11.39
N LYS A 135 5.55 -12.79 -12.24
CA LYS A 135 6.49 -13.91 -12.05
C LYS A 135 7.88 -13.38 -12.40
N LEU A 136 8.77 -13.26 -11.42
CA LEU A 136 10.16 -12.96 -11.75
C LEU A 136 10.71 -14.09 -12.64
N ARG A 137 11.36 -13.72 -13.74
CA ARG A 137 12.30 -14.60 -14.41
C ARG A 137 13.49 -14.74 -13.46
N LYS A 138 13.58 -15.84 -12.72
CA LYS A 138 14.84 -16.21 -12.08
C LYS A 138 15.86 -16.44 -13.21
N PRO A 139 17.07 -15.88 -13.13
CA PRO A 139 18.14 -16.19 -14.08
C PRO A 139 18.49 -17.68 -14.05
#